data_AF-A0A7Y2GG74-F1
#
_entry.id   AF-A0A7Y2GG74-F1
#
_cell.length_a   1.000
_cell.length_b   1.000
_cell.length_c   1.000
_cell.angle_alpha   90.00
_cell.angle_beta   90.00
_cell.angle_gamma   90.00
#
_symmetry.space_group_name_H-M   'P 1'
#
loop_
_entity.id
_entity.type
_entity.pdbx_description
1 polymer ?
#
loop_
_entity_poly.entity_id
_entity_poly.type
_entity_poly.pdbx_seq_one_letter_code
_entity_poly.pdbx_strand_id
1 'polypeptide(L)'
;MNIKIIVASIAGGIVLFVLGSVMYGLFLDGFMQASMVQYEGLVLNPPNFVPLGLYNLVLAWFITFVFDYWAEIRTAAGGAVGGGLIMFANALWTDLSFLAFMNVYNNLWFVAADIAVVTFMGVVAGSVIGLILGKMTKRESSV
;
A
#
# COMPACT_ATOMS: atom_id res chain seq x y z
N MET A 1 20.34 -9.17 5.41
CA MET A 1 18.87 -9.01 5.56
C MET A 1 18.27 -10.40 5.75
N ASN A 2 17.41 -10.61 6.76
CA ASN A 2 16.84 -11.94 7.04
C ASN A 2 15.93 -12.38 5.87
N ILE A 3 16.01 -13.65 5.47
CA ILE A 3 15.20 -14.24 4.40
C ILE A 3 13.70 -14.04 4.63
N LYS A 4 13.24 -14.04 5.89
CA LYS A 4 11.83 -13.79 6.24
C LYS A 4 11.33 -12.41 5.80
N ILE A 5 12.19 -11.40 5.85
CA ILE A 5 11.86 -10.04 5.42
C ILE A 5 11.71 -10.02 3.91
N ILE A 6 12.64 -10.65 3.17
CA ILE A 6 12.58 -10.70 1.71
C ILE A 6 11.28 -11.37 1.25
N VAL A 7 10.96 -12.54 1.80
CA VAL A 7 9.76 -13.30 1.43
C VAL A 7 8.48 -12.54 1.79
N ALA A 8 8.39 -11.97 2.99
CA ALA A 8 7.22 -11.19 3.39
C ALA A 8 7.05 -9.91 2.55
N SER A 9 8.15 -9.23 2.21
CA SER A 9 8.13 -8.03 1.36
C SER A 9 7.66 -8.33 -0.06
N ILE A 10 8.15 -9.42 -0.67
CA ILE A 10 7.73 -9.83 -2.02
C ILE A 10 6.24 -10.18 -2.02
N ALA A 11 5.78 -10.97 -1.05
CA ALA A 11 4.37 -11.35 -0.96
C ALA A 11 3.46 -10.13 -0.73
N GLY A 12 3.84 -9.22 0.17
CA GLY A 12 3.13 -7.97 0.39
C GLY A 12 3.12 -7.07 -0.86
N GLY A 13 4.23 -6.99 -1.58
CA GLY A 13 4.36 -6.19 -2.79
C GLY A 13 3.48 -6.71 -3.93
N ILE A 14 3.39 -8.04 -4.11
CA ILE A 14 2.46 -8.67 -5.06
C ILE A 14 1.02 -8.32 -4.70
N VAL A 15 0.66 -8.43 -3.41
CA VAL A 15 -0.70 -8.10 -2.94
C VAL A 15 -1.03 -6.64 -3.20
N LEU A 16 -0.13 -5.71 -2.85
CA LEU A 16 -0.30 -4.29 -3.13
C LEU A 16 -0.42 -3.99 -4.62
N PHE A 17 0.40 -4.62 -5.46
CA PHE A 17 0.36 -4.42 -6.91
C PHE A 17 -0.97 -4.89 -7.53
N VAL A 18 -1.44 -6.09 -7.17
CA VAL A 18 -2.70 -6.65 -7.67
C VAL A 18 -3.88 -5.85 -7.13
N LEU A 19 -3.91 -5.55 -5.83
CA LEU A 19 -4.98 -4.75 -5.24
C LEU A 19 -5.00 -3.33 -5.81
N GLY A 20 -3.85 -2.69 -5.98
CA GLY A 20 -3.77 -1.36 -6.58
C GLY A 20 -4.34 -1.35 -7.99
N SER A 21 -3.96 -2.34 -8.80
CA SER A 21 -4.47 -2.48 -10.16
C SER A 21 -6.00 -2.69 -10.21
N VAL A 22 -6.55 -3.48 -9.27
CA VAL A 22 -7.99 -3.73 -9.18
C VAL A 22 -8.73 -2.50 -8.65
N MET A 23 -8.29 -1.91 -7.54
CA MET A 23 -8.94 -0.78 -6.91
C MET A 23 -8.91 0.46 -7.79
N TYR A 24 -7.74 0.83 -8.31
CA TYR A 24 -7.60 2.03 -9.14
C TYR A 24 -8.01 1.81 -10.59
N GLY A 25 -7.70 0.64 -11.17
CA GLY A 25 -7.98 0.37 -12.58
C GLY A 25 -9.43 -0.02 -12.87
N LEU A 26 -10.13 -0.67 -11.93
CA LEU A 26 -11.51 -1.14 -12.16
C LEU A 26 -12.55 -0.37 -11.34
N PHE A 27 -12.27 -0.06 -10.08
CA PHE A 27 -13.27 0.54 -9.19
C PHE A 27 -13.23 2.08 -9.20
N LEU A 28 -12.03 2.68 -9.20
CA LEU A 28 -11.86 4.12 -9.03
C LEU A 28 -11.60 4.88 -10.34
N ASP A 29 -11.31 4.22 -11.46
CA ASP A 29 -10.92 4.90 -12.72
C ASP A 29 -11.93 6.00 -13.14
N GLY A 30 -13.21 5.64 -13.26
CA GLY A 30 -14.25 6.63 -13.63
C GLY A 30 -14.43 7.73 -12.58
N PHE A 31 -14.24 7.41 -11.30
CA PHE A 31 -14.34 8.39 -10.21
C PHE A 31 -13.14 9.34 -10.19
N MET A 32 -11.93 8.85 -10.48
CA MET A 32 -10.71 9.63 -10.65
C MET A 32 -10.84 10.60 -11.82
N GLN A 33 -11.28 10.13 -12.98
CA GLN A 33 -11.44 10.97 -14.17
C GLN A 33 -12.41 12.13 -13.93
N ALA A 34 -13.51 11.88 -13.20
CA ALA A 34 -14.50 12.91 -12.86
C ALA A 34 -14.03 13.87 -11.75
N SER A 35 -13.17 13.40 -10.84
CA SER A 35 -12.80 14.15 -9.63
C SER A 35 -11.43 14.82 -9.69
N MET A 36 -10.62 14.53 -10.71
CA MET A 36 -9.30 15.14 -10.91
C MET A 36 -9.33 16.20 -12.00
N VAL A 37 -8.55 17.27 -11.82
CA VAL A 37 -8.28 18.26 -12.86
C VAL A 37 -7.53 17.56 -13.99
N GLN A 38 -7.95 17.74 -15.24
CA GLN A 38 -7.31 17.09 -16.40
C GLN A 38 -6.40 18.08 -17.13
N TYR A 39 -5.13 17.72 -17.29
CA TYR A 39 -4.19 18.42 -18.14
C TYR A 39 -3.16 17.46 -18.74
N GLU A 40 -2.54 17.86 -19.85
CA GLU A 40 -1.60 17.00 -20.58
C GLU A 40 -0.41 16.60 -19.70
N GLY A 41 -0.14 15.30 -19.65
CA GLY A 41 0.96 14.73 -18.87
C GLY A 41 0.66 14.46 -17.39
N LEU A 42 -0.55 14.76 -16.88
CA LEU A 42 -0.91 14.41 -15.49
C LEU A 42 -0.96 12.90 -15.25
N VAL A 43 -1.63 12.16 -16.13
CA VAL A 43 -1.76 10.70 -16.05
C VAL A 43 -0.98 10.07 -17.19
N LEU A 44 -0.04 9.17 -16.86
CA LEU A 44 0.67 8.37 -17.84
C LEU A 44 -0.24 7.24 -18.32
N ASN A 45 -0.51 7.19 -19.63
CA ASN A 45 -1.27 6.11 -20.25
C ASN A 45 -0.53 5.58 -21.51
N PRO A 46 0.05 4.36 -21.46
CA PRO A 46 0.05 3.43 -20.33
C PRO A 46 0.99 3.86 -19.19
N PRO A 47 0.75 3.40 -17.94
CA PRO A 47 1.67 3.65 -16.84
C PRO A 47 3.01 2.94 -17.06
N ASN A 48 4.08 3.48 -16.47
CA ASN A 48 5.37 2.81 -16.48
C ASN A 48 5.40 1.68 -15.44
N PHE A 49 5.34 0.44 -15.90
CA PHE A 49 5.23 -0.75 -15.03
C PHE A 49 6.46 -1.02 -14.17
N VAL A 50 7.65 -0.60 -14.59
CA VAL A 50 8.89 -0.82 -13.81
C VAL A 50 8.90 -0.03 -12.49
N PRO A 51 8.78 1.32 -12.49
CA PRO A 51 8.69 2.09 -11.25
C PRO A 51 7.42 1.75 -10.47
N LEU A 52 6.32 1.37 -11.12
CA LEU A 52 5.11 0.92 -10.43
C LEU A 52 5.35 -0.35 -9.61
N GLY A 53 6.00 -1.36 -10.19
CA GLY A 53 6.37 -2.59 -9.49
C GLY A 53 7.34 -2.33 -8.34
N LEU A 54 8.37 -1.51 -8.58
CA LEU A 54 9.35 -1.14 -7.55
C LEU A 54 8.72 -0.33 -6.41
N TYR A 55 7.83 0.60 -6.71
CA TYR A 55 7.08 1.37 -5.71
C TYR A 55 6.34 0.44 -4.72
N ASN A 56 5.61 -0.54 -5.24
CA ASN A 56 4.87 -1.50 -4.41
C ASN A 56 5.81 -2.38 -3.57
N LEU A 57 6.93 -2.82 -4.15
CA LEU A 57 7.94 -3.62 -3.44
C LEU A 57 8.62 -2.83 -2.32
N VAL A 58 9.00 -1.58 -2.57
CA VAL A 58 9.62 -0.71 -1.56
C VAL A 58 8.65 -0.42 -0.42
N LEU A 59 7.38 -0.15 -0.73
CA LEU A 59 6.35 0.07 0.27
C LEU A 59 6.09 -1.18 1.12
N ALA A 60 5.96 -2.36 0.50
CA ALA A 60 5.82 -3.62 1.21
C ALA A 60 7.04 -3.96 2.06
N TRP A 61 8.25 -3.67 1.56
CA TRP A 61 9.48 -3.81 2.32
C TRP A 61 9.50 -2.90 3.55
N PHE A 62 9.10 -1.64 3.41
CA PHE A 62 8.99 -0.71 4.53
C PHE A 62 8.02 -1.21 5.61
N ILE A 63 6.82 -1.64 5.22
CA ILE A 63 5.83 -2.21 6.15
C ILE A 63 6.41 -3.46 6.86
N THR A 64 7.03 -4.35 6.09
CA THR A 64 7.66 -5.57 6.63
C THR A 64 8.77 -5.24 7.62
N PHE A 65 9.60 -4.24 7.31
CA PHE A 65 10.69 -3.79 8.17
C PHE A 65 10.16 -3.27 9.51
N VAL A 66 9.12 -2.43 9.48
CA VAL A 66 8.45 -1.93 10.70
C VAL A 66 7.87 -3.07 11.53
N PHE A 67 7.21 -4.04 10.88
CA PHE A 67 6.60 -5.18 11.58
C PHE A 67 7.64 -6.12 12.20
N ASP A 68 8.75 -6.37 11.52
CA ASP A 68 9.77 -7.29 12.02
C ASP A 68 10.61 -6.66 13.13
N TYR A 69 11.10 -5.44 12.93
CA TYR A 69 12.09 -4.81 13.81
C TYR A 69 11.52 -3.90 14.90
N TRP A 70 10.37 -3.27 14.69
CA TRP A 70 9.87 -2.25 15.62
C TRP A 70 8.60 -2.67 16.35
N ALA A 71 7.67 -3.32 15.66
CA ALA A 71 6.36 -3.65 16.21
C ALA A 71 6.19 -5.12 16.62
N GLU A 72 7.17 -5.99 16.30
CA GLU A 72 7.14 -7.42 16.57
C GLU A 72 5.83 -8.12 16.13
N ILE A 73 5.22 -7.65 15.04
CA ILE A 73 3.95 -8.18 14.54
C ILE A 73 4.17 -9.54 13.87
N ARG A 74 3.49 -10.58 14.36
CA ARG A 74 3.61 -11.98 13.87
C ARG A 74 2.26 -12.65 13.56
N THR A 75 1.18 -11.89 13.46
CA THR A 75 -0.17 -12.43 13.22
C THR A 75 -0.89 -11.68 12.09
N ALA A 76 -1.89 -12.32 11.48
CA ALA A 76 -2.73 -11.68 10.46
C ALA A 76 -3.42 -10.43 11.01
N ALA A 77 -4.08 -10.56 12.16
CA ALA A 77 -4.83 -9.46 12.76
C ALA A 77 -3.94 -8.30 13.20
N GLY A 78 -2.76 -8.59 13.77
CA GLY A 78 -1.77 -7.56 14.07
C GLY A 78 -1.27 -6.87 12.80
N GLY A 79 -1.03 -7.65 11.75
CA GLY A 79 -0.64 -7.13 10.44
C GLY A 79 -1.73 -6.28 9.77
N ALA A 80 -3.00 -6.66 9.92
CA ALA A 80 -4.15 -5.93 9.43
C ALA A 80 -4.20 -4.52 10.02
N VAL A 81 -4.13 -4.43 11.36
CA VAL A 81 -4.18 -3.16 12.08
C VAL A 81 -2.93 -2.32 11.78
N GLY A 82 -1.73 -2.92 11.88
CA GLY A 82 -0.48 -2.21 11.61
C GLY A 82 -0.38 -1.70 10.17
N GLY A 83 -0.81 -2.51 9.20
CA GLY A 83 -0.73 -2.18 7.78
C GLY A 83 -1.75 -1.12 7.40
N GLY A 84 -2.97 -1.25 7.93
CA GLY A 84 -4.01 -0.23 7.79
C GLY A 84 -3.56 1.12 8.35
N LEU A 85 -2.97 1.16 9.55
CA LEU A 85 -2.47 2.41 10.14
C LEU A 85 -1.35 3.07 9.34
N ILE A 86 -0.37 2.29 8.89
CA ILE A 86 0.74 2.82 8.07
C ILE A 86 0.21 3.38 6.75
N MET A 87 -0.68 2.66 6.08
CA MET A 87 -1.20 3.07 4.79
C MET A 87 -2.22 4.20 4.89
N PHE A 88 -3.00 4.26 5.97
CA PHE A 88 -3.84 5.41 6.30
C PHE A 88 -3.01 6.67 6.46
N ALA A 89 -1.93 6.62 7.26
CA ALA A 89 -1.04 7.75 7.47
C ALA A 89 -0.34 8.17 6.15
N ASN A 90 0.06 7.21 5.32
CA ASN A 90 0.66 7.45 4.02
C ASN A 90 -0.32 8.18 3.07
N ALA A 91 -1.54 7.68 2.93
CA ALA A 91 -2.56 8.28 2.06
C ALA A 91 -2.92 9.69 2.54
N LEU A 92 -3.19 9.83 3.84
CA LEU A 92 -3.53 11.12 4.43
C LEU A 92 -2.42 12.15 4.22
N TRP A 93 -1.17 11.77 4.42
CA TRP A 93 -0.03 12.66 4.19
C TRP A 93 0.09 13.06 2.71
N THR A 94 -0.07 12.10 1.79
CA THR A 94 0.03 12.35 0.34
C THR A 94 -1.07 13.28 -0.14
N ASP A 95 -2.32 12.99 0.20
CA ASP A 95 -3.47 13.78 -0.22
C ASP A 95 -3.48 15.19 0.36
N LEU A 96 -3.13 15.33 1.65
CA LEU A 96 -2.99 16.66 2.25
C LEU A 96 -1.87 17.47 1.58
N SER A 97 -0.79 16.82 1.17
CA SER A 97 0.29 17.48 0.43
C SER A 97 -0.20 17.96 -0.94
N PHE A 98 -0.98 17.15 -1.65
CA PHE A 98 -1.58 17.58 -2.92
C PHE A 98 -2.59 18.70 -2.74
N LEU A 99 -3.43 18.67 -1.71
CA LEU A 99 -4.34 19.77 -1.41
C LEU A 99 -3.62 21.07 -1.01
N ALA A 100 -2.46 20.97 -0.37
CA ALA A 100 -1.70 22.13 0.09
C ALA A 100 -0.88 22.78 -1.04
N PHE A 101 -0.28 21.97 -1.91
CA PHE A 101 0.74 22.44 -2.86
C PHE A 101 0.34 22.32 -4.33
N MET A 102 -0.74 21.60 -4.65
CA MET A 102 -1.12 21.29 -6.03
C MET A 102 -2.62 21.53 -6.26
N ASN A 103 -3.01 21.74 -7.52
CA ASN A 103 -4.41 21.88 -7.92
C ASN A 103 -4.85 20.65 -8.72
N VAL A 104 -4.92 19.49 -8.04
CA VAL A 104 -5.17 18.18 -8.68
C VAL A 104 -6.63 17.74 -8.52
N TYR A 105 -7.33 18.20 -7.49
CA TYR A 105 -8.65 17.70 -7.11
C TYR A 105 -9.77 18.72 -7.37
N ASN A 106 -10.82 18.30 -8.06
CA ASN A 106 -12.05 19.08 -8.27
C ASN A 106 -12.98 19.03 -7.05
N ASN A 107 -12.87 17.99 -6.22
CA ASN A 107 -13.68 17.81 -5.02
C ASN A 107 -12.90 17.07 -3.92
N LEU A 108 -13.29 17.27 -2.66
CA LEU A 108 -12.67 16.60 -1.51
C LEU A 108 -13.19 15.16 -1.27
N TRP A 109 -14.25 14.76 -1.97
CA TRP A 109 -14.77 13.40 -1.87
C TRP A 109 -13.79 12.36 -2.42
N PHE A 110 -13.01 12.75 -3.43
CA PHE A 110 -11.93 11.92 -3.94
C PHE A 110 -10.90 11.56 -2.87
N VAL A 111 -10.44 12.56 -2.10
CA VAL A 111 -9.47 12.38 -1.02
C VAL A 111 -9.99 11.40 0.03
N ALA A 112 -11.25 11.54 0.45
CA ALA A 112 -11.84 10.62 1.42
C ALA A 112 -11.91 9.18 0.88
N ALA A 113 -12.26 9.01 -0.39
CA ALA A 113 -12.31 7.69 -1.03
C ALA A 113 -10.92 7.07 -1.20
N ASP A 114 -9.92 7.86 -1.61
CA ASP A 114 -8.54 7.40 -1.77
C ASP A 114 -7.98 6.90 -0.43
N ILE A 115 -8.08 7.72 0.63
CA ILE A 115 -7.65 7.32 1.98
C ILE A 115 -8.30 6.01 2.41
N ALA A 116 -9.61 5.84 2.18
CA ALA A 116 -10.31 4.61 2.53
C ALA A 116 -9.79 3.40 1.75
N VAL A 117 -9.56 3.55 0.45
CA VAL A 117 -9.05 2.50 -0.43
C VAL A 117 -7.62 2.11 -0.08
N VAL A 118 -6.72 3.08 0.08
CA VAL A 118 -5.32 2.84 0.44
C VAL A 118 -5.22 2.20 1.81
N THR A 119 -6.04 2.65 2.77
CA THR A 119 -6.12 2.03 4.11
C THR A 119 -6.55 0.57 4.01
N PHE A 120 -7.60 0.28 3.23
CA PHE A 120 -8.06 -1.09 3.00
C PHE A 120 -6.98 -1.96 2.35
N MET A 121 -6.27 -1.43 1.35
CA MET A 121 -5.13 -2.12 0.74
C MET A 121 -4.04 -2.44 1.78
N GLY A 122 -3.77 -1.50 2.69
CA GLY A 122 -2.86 -1.72 3.82
C GLY A 122 -3.31 -2.79 4.79
N VAL A 123 -4.61 -2.86 5.09
CA VAL A 123 -5.18 -3.93 5.91
C VAL A 123 -4.91 -5.30 5.29
N VAL A 124 -5.17 -5.46 3.99
CA VAL A 124 -4.99 -6.75 3.31
C VAL A 124 -3.50 -7.10 3.16
N ALA A 125 -2.68 -6.18 2.67
CA ALA A 125 -1.24 -6.40 2.51
C ALA A 125 -0.54 -6.65 3.85
N GLY A 126 -0.86 -5.84 4.86
CA GLY A 126 -0.35 -6.00 6.21
C GLY A 126 -0.74 -7.35 6.83
N SER A 127 -1.97 -7.81 6.61
CA SER A 127 -2.41 -9.15 7.06
C SER A 127 -1.53 -10.25 6.48
N VAL A 128 -1.21 -10.18 5.18
CA VAL A 128 -0.35 -11.16 4.50
C VAL A 128 1.09 -11.11 5.03
N ILE A 129 1.64 -9.90 5.19
CA ILE A 129 2.99 -9.71 5.74
C ILE A 129 3.09 -10.28 7.16
N GLY A 130 2.15 -9.92 8.04
CA GLY A 130 2.12 -10.40 9.43
C GLY A 130 1.99 -11.91 9.53
N LEU A 131 1.17 -12.52 8.67
CA LEU A 131 1.04 -13.98 8.56
C LEU A 131 2.36 -14.68 8.17
N ILE A 132 3.04 -14.16 7.16
CA ILE A 132 4.29 -14.77 6.65
C ILE A 132 5.40 -14.65 7.69
N LEU A 133 5.57 -13.47 8.31
CA LEU A 133 6.53 -13.28 9.38
C LEU A 133 6.29 -14.25 10.54
N GLY A 134 5.04 -14.42 10.98
CA GLY A 134 4.69 -15.38 12.03
C GLY A 134 5.00 -16.83 11.67
N LYS A 135 4.67 -17.26 10.44
CA LYS A 135 4.96 -18.62 9.97
C LYS A 135 6.46 -18.91 9.90
N MET A 136 7.26 -17.94 9.45
CA MET A 136 8.71 -18.15 9.27
C MET A 136 9.48 -18.12 10.60
N THR A 137 9.09 -17.27 11.55
CA THR A 137 9.70 -17.29 12.89
C THR A 137 9.44 -18.60 13.63
N LYS A 138 8.23 -19.18 13.51
CA LYS A 138 7.95 -20.50 14.10
C LYS A 138 8.85 -21.60 13.52
N ARG A 139 9.18 -21.53 12.23
CA ARG A 139 10.06 -22.50 11.56
C ARG A 139 11.50 -22.41 12.06
N GLU A 140 12.02 -21.21 12.31
CA GLU A 140 13.36 -21.01 12.88
C GLU A 140 13.48 -21.62 14.29
N SER A 141 12.44 -21.54 15.12
CA SER A 141 12.46 -22.12 16.49
C SER A 141 12.36 -23.65 16.56
N SER A 142 12.06 -24.31 15.44
CA SER A 142 11.85 -25.77 15.37
C SER A 142 13.03 -26.56 14.82
N VAL A 143 14.14 -25.87 14.51
CA VAL A 143 15.40 -26.41 14.01
C VAL A 143 16.46 -26.20 15.06
#